data_AF-A0A2E0ID45-F1
#
_entry.id   AF-A0A2E0ID45-F1
#
_cell.length_a   1.000
_cell.length_b   1.000
_cell.length_c   1.000
_cell.angle_alpha   90.00
_cell.angle_beta   90.00
_cell.angle_gamma   90.00
#
_symmetry.space_group_name_H-M   'P 1'
#
loop_
_entity.id
_entity.type
_entity.pdbx_description
1 polymer ?
#
loop_
_entity_poly.entity_id
_entity_poly.type
_entity_poly.pdbx_seq_one_letter_code
_entity_poly.pdbx_strand_id
1 'polypeptide(L)'
;MYKKITILFSLLFSLFAWTESEITPEDLPPWLKPELLVHIAAMNMNEDQNIEFREALKECLVSLQRVVQREIRKGGVNIPKRIERGMNRQYGEFDKRMKESLSEPQYQSWENYLEGLKLVMAESARGR
;
A
#
# COMPACT_ATOMS: atom_id res chain seq x y z
N MET A 1 17.95 31.77 -35.28
CA MET A 1 17.11 32.22 -34.14
C MET A 1 15.88 31.33 -34.06
N TYR A 2 15.60 30.84 -32.86
CA TYR A 2 14.94 29.57 -32.54
C TYR A 2 13.54 29.35 -33.13
N LYS A 3 13.37 28.24 -33.86
CA LYS A 3 12.07 27.65 -34.18
C LYS A 3 11.58 26.84 -32.98
N LYS A 4 10.38 27.15 -32.49
CA LYS A 4 9.68 26.42 -31.44
C LYS A 4 9.35 25.01 -31.96
N ILE A 5 9.96 23.98 -31.38
CA ILE A 5 9.60 22.58 -31.63
C ILE A 5 8.52 22.22 -30.61
N THR A 6 7.28 22.20 -31.08
CA THR A 6 6.14 21.64 -30.35
C THR A 6 6.31 20.12 -30.39
N ILE A 7 6.72 19.50 -29.29
CA ILE A 7 6.79 18.04 -29.19
C ILE A 7 5.39 17.53 -28.88
N LEU A 8 4.73 16.98 -29.89
CA LEU A 8 3.52 16.20 -29.78
C LEU A 8 3.91 14.83 -29.20
N PHE A 9 3.60 14.58 -27.93
CA PHE A 9 3.86 13.29 -27.29
C PHE A 9 2.70 12.34 -27.61
N SER A 10 2.80 11.64 -28.74
CA SER A 10 1.90 10.54 -29.11
C SER A 10 2.13 9.37 -28.16
N LEU A 11 1.33 9.31 -27.09
CA LEU A 11 1.14 8.12 -26.26
C LEU A 11 0.36 7.09 -27.08
N LEU A 12 1.11 6.20 -27.75
CA LEU A 12 0.58 5.02 -28.41
C LEU A 12 0.06 4.08 -27.32
N PHE A 13 -1.27 3.97 -27.24
CA PHE A 13 -2.01 3.03 -26.41
C PHE A 13 -1.58 1.61 -26.78
N SER A 14 -0.72 1.00 -25.96
CA SER A 14 -0.34 -0.40 -26.12
C SER A 14 -1.46 -1.24 -25.53
N LEU A 15 -2.16 -1.91 -26.42
CA LEU A 15 -3.27 -2.83 -26.18
C LEU A 15 -2.89 -3.93 -25.19
N PHE A 16 -3.87 -4.28 -24.36
CA PHE A 16 -3.92 -5.38 -23.44
C PHE A 16 -3.29 -6.67 -23.99
N ALA A 17 -2.11 -7.00 -23.46
CA ALA A 17 -1.63 -8.36 -23.37
C ALA A 17 -1.34 -8.62 -21.89
N TRP A 18 -2.38 -8.99 -21.14
CA TRP A 18 -2.20 -9.59 -19.82
C TRP A 18 -1.63 -10.99 -20.05
N THR A 19 -0.31 -11.08 -20.14
CA THR A 19 0.38 -12.34 -19.85
C THR A 19 0.17 -12.60 -18.37
N GLU A 20 -0.41 -13.75 -18.04
CA GLU A 20 -0.41 -14.32 -16.69
C GLU A 20 1.03 -14.75 -16.38
N SER A 21 1.88 -13.76 -16.07
CA SER A 21 3.22 -14.02 -15.56
C SER A 21 3.06 -14.50 -14.13
N GLU A 22 3.56 -15.70 -13.84
CA GLU A 22 3.75 -16.14 -12.46
C GLU A 22 4.63 -15.10 -11.76
N ILE A 23 4.07 -14.35 -10.82
CA ILE A 23 4.79 -13.30 -10.09
C ILE A 23 5.82 -14.00 -9.23
N THR A 24 7.10 -13.81 -9.54
CA THR A 24 8.18 -14.40 -8.75
C THR A 24 8.45 -13.54 -7.52
N PRO A 25 8.93 -14.11 -6.39
CA PRO A 25 9.28 -13.32 -5.21
C PRO A 25 10.29 -12.19 -5.51
N GLU A 26 11.13 -12.34 -6.55
CA GLU A 26 12.05 -11.30 -7.00
C GLU A 26 11.36 -10.07 -7.64
N ASP A 27 10.13 -10.23 -8.12
CA ASP A 27 9.34 -9.15 -8.72
C ASP A 27 8.63 -8.27 -7.66
N LEU A 28 8.62 -8.72 -6.39
CA LEU A 28 7.94 -8.02 -5.32
C LEU A 28 8.83 -6.93 -4.70
N PRO A 29 8.24 -5.79 -4.32
CA PRO A 29 8.95 -4.82 -3.49
C PRO A 29 9.51 -5.51 -2.22
N PRO A 30 10.71 -5.14 -1.74
CA PRO A 30 11.36 -5.83 -0.60
C PRO A 30 10.55 -5.85 0.70
N TRP A 31 9.53 -5.00 0.81
CA TRP A 31 8.62 -4.91 1.95
C TRP A 31 7.36 -5.76 1.77
N LEU A 32 7.04 -6.24 0.57
CA LEU A 32 5.85 -7.03 0.29
C LEU A 32 6.20 -8.51 0.32
N LYS A 33 6.02 -9.13 1.48
CA LYS A 33 6.34 -10.55 1.63
C LYS A 33 5.29 -11.44 0.94
N PRO A 34 5.68 -12.61 0.38
CA PRO A 34 4.76 -13.52 -0.31
C PRO A 34 3.55 -13.95 0.53
N GLU A 35 3.69 -14.03 1.86
CA GLU A 35 2.60 -14.46 2.75
C GLU A 35 1.42 -13.47 2.72
N LEU A 36 1.67 -12.18 2.44
CA LEU A 36 0.61 -11.18 2.29
C LEU A 36 -0.18 -11.36 0.99
N LEU A 37 0.45 -11.90 -0.06
CA LEU A 37 -0.20 -12.12 -1.36
C LEU A 37 -1.28 -13.18 -1.29
N VAL A 38 -1.11 -14.20 -0.45
CA VAL A 38 -2.10 -15.26 -0.23
C VAL A 38 -3.42 -14.66 0.24
N HIS A 39 -3.36 -13.68 1.14
CA HIS A 39 -4.55 -12.99 1.65
C HIS A 39 -5.18 -12.06 0.61
N ILE A 40 -4.36 -11.39 -0.21
CA ILE A 40 -4.88 -10.57 -1.33
C ILE A 40 -5.61 -11.45 -2.35
N ALA A 41 -5.01 -12.56 -2.76
CA ALA A 41 -5.62 -13.49 -3.70
C ALA A 41 -6.92 -14.10 -3.13
N ALA A 42 -6.92 -14.48 -1.85
CA ALA A 42 -8.08 -15.03 -1.17
C ALA A 42 -9.26 -14.06 -1.03
N MET A 43 -9.04 -12.74 -1.12
CA MET A 43 -10.14 -11.77 -1.18
C MET A 43 -10.91 -11.84 -2.50
N ASN A 44 -10.32 -12.39 -3.58
CA ASN A 44 -10.93 -12.46 -4.91
C ASN A 44 -11.61 -11.13 -5.32
N MET A 45 -10.87 -10.03 -5.17
CA MET A 45 -11.38 -8.68 -5.42
C MET A 45 -11.72 -8.50 -6.90
N ASN A 46 -12.83 -7.81 -7.19
CA ASN A 46 -13.14 -7.38 -8.55
C ASN A 46 -12.22 -6.22 -8.99
N GLU A 47 -12.37 -5.74 -10.22
CA GLU A 47 -11.50 -4.69 -10.76
C GLU A 47 -11.56 -3.39 -9.96
N ASP A 48 -12.75 -2.92 -9.62
CA ASP A 48 -12.96 -1.68 -8.84
C ASP A 48 -12.35 -1.80 -7.43
N GLN A 49 -12.56 -2.93 -6.76
CA GLN A 49 -11.98 -3.23 -5.45
C GLN A 49 -10.45 -3.30 -5.52
N ASN A 50 -9.88 -3.84 -6.60
CA ASN A 50 -8.44 -3.86 -6.80
C ASN A 50 -7.86 -2.47 -7.02
N ILE A 51 -8.55 -1.61 -7.77
CA ILE A 51 -8.16 -0.20 -7.93
C ILE A 51 -8.16 0.48 -6.57
N GLU A 52 -9.25 0.35 -5.83
CA GLU A 52 -9.43 0.96 -4.51
C GLU A 52 -8.37 0.46 -3.51
N PHE A 53 -8.09 -0.84 -3.48
CA PHE A 53 -7.04 -1.43 -2.65
C PHE A 53 -5.68 -0.82 -2.93
N ARG A 54 -5.29 -0.69 -4.21
CA ARG A 54 -3.98 -0.13 -4.59
C ARG A 54 -3.87 1.33 -4.17
N GLU A 55 -4.92 2.12 -4.37
CA GLU A 55 -4.94 3.52 -3.97
C GLU A 55 -4.89 3.69 -2.44
N ALA A 56 -5.74 2.96 -1.73
CA ALA A 56 -5.80 2.99 -0.27
C ALA A 56 -4.51 2.50 0.38
N LEU A 57 -3.88 1.44 -0.16
CA LEU A 57 -2.58 0.96 0.31
C LEU A 57 -1.49 2.02 0.09
N LYS A 58 -1.42 2.60 -1.12
CA LYS A 58 -0.45 3.67 -1.43
C LYS A 58 -0.61 4.84 -0.47
N GLU A 59 -1.84 5.28 -0.22
CA GLU A 59 -2.11 6.36 0.72
C GLU A 59 -1.72 6.01 2.15
N CYS A 60 -2.04 4.80 2.62
CA CYS A 60 -1.66 4.31 3.94
C CYS A 60 -0.14 4.37 4.12
N LEU A 61 0.63 3.79 3.20
CA LEU A 61 2.10 3.74 3.28
C LEU A 61 2.73 5.15 3.29
N VAL A 62 2.25 6.05 2.44
CA VAL A 62 2.70 7.46 2.42
C VAL A 62 2.38 8.14 3.76
N SER A 63 1.20 7.91 4.31
CA SER A 63 0.78 8.53 5.57
C SER A 63 1.54 7.96 6.77
N LEU A 64 1.87 6.67 6.79
CA LEU A 64 2.75 6.07 7.80
C LEU A 64 4.12 6.76 7.80
N GLN A 65 4.73 6.95 6.62
CA GLN A 65 6.02 7.65 6.50
C GLN A 65 5.93 9.10 7.00
N ARG A 66 4.85 9.82 6.65
CA ARG A 66 4.61 11.19 7.11
C ARG A 66 4.45 11.28 8.62
N VAL A 67 3.78 10.31 9.26
CA VAL A 67 3.68 10.24 10.72
C VAL A 67 5.08 10.17 11.32
N VAL A 68 5.90 9.21 10.90
CA VAL A 68 7.27 9.03 11.42
C VAL A 68 8.09 10.31 11.27
N GLN A 69 8.14 10.88 10.06
CA GLN A 69 8.90 12.10 9.79
C GLN A 69 8.40 13.29 10.62
N ARG A 70 7.08 13.47 10.74
CA ARG A 70 6.48 14.57 11.51
C ARG A 70 6.81 14.44 13.00
N GLU A 71 6.68 13.26 13.58
CA GLU A 71 6.93 13.09 15.01
C GLU A 71 8.42 13.24 15.34
N ILE A 72 9.33 12.75 14.48
CA ILE A 72 10.78 12.97 14.59
C ILE A 72 11.10 14.47 14.50
N ARG A 73 10.58 15.17 13.49
CA ARG A 73 10.82 16.61 13.30
C ARG A 73 10.32 17.44 14.47
N LYS A 74 9.19 17.06 15.08
CA LYS A 74 8.66 17.75 16.26
C LYS A 74 9.56 17.59 17.49
N GLY A 75 10.32 16.48 17.58
CA GLY A 75 11.13 16.15 18.73
C GLY A 75 10.32 15.98 20.02
N GLY A 76 10.99 16.14 21.16
CA GLY A 76 10.41 16.09 22.50
C GLY A 76 10.42 14.70 23.14
N VAL A 77 9.65 14.55 24.22
CA VAL A 77 9.54 13.28 24.97
C VAL A 77 8.53 12.33 24.32
N ASN A 78 8.70 11.02 24.56
CA ASN A 78 7.74 9.98 24.14
C ASN A 78 7.49 9.88 22.62
N ILE A 79 8.48 10.23 21.79
CA ILE A 79 8.38 10.12 20.32
C ILE A 79 7.92 8.72 19.87
N PRO A 80 8.46 7.60 20.39
CA PRO A 80 8.04 6.26 19.94
C PRO A 80 6.54 6.01 20.13
N LYS A 81 6.00 6.34 21.31
CA LYS A 81 4.58 6.15 21.64
C LYS A 81 3.66 7.06 20.80
N ARG A 82 4.16 8.23 20.39
CA ARG A 82 3.42 9.13 19.47
C ARG A 82 3.38 8.59 18.05
N ILE A 83 4.50 8.05 17.56
CA ILE A 83 4.59 7.39 16.26
C ILE A 83 3.63 6.20 16.22
N GLU A 84 3.70 5.32 17.23
CA GLU A 84 2.82 4.15 17.35
C GLU A 84 1.34 4.54 17.26
N ARG A 85 0.89 5.51 18.06
CA ARG A 85 -0.49 6.01 18.00
C ARG A 85 -0.85 6.62 16.64
N GLY A 86 0.08 7.32 16.01
CA GLY A 86 -0.13 7.91 14.69
C GLY A 86 -0.30 6.83 13.61
N MET A 87 0.55 5.80 13.65
CA MET A 87 0.48 4.65 12.74
C MET A 87 -0.81 3.87 12.93
N ASN A 88 -1.20 3.58 14.18
CA ASN A 88 -2.46 2.87 14.48
C ASN A 88 -3.69 3.61 13.94
N ARG A 89 -3.68 4.95 13.95
CA ARG A 89 -4.74 5.73 13.28
C ARG A 89 -4.73 5.52 11.77
N GLN A 90 -3.56 5.54 11.11
CA GLN A 90 -3.49 5.33 9.66
C GLN A 90 -3.95 3.92 9.26
N TYR A 91 -3.63 2.90 10.05
CA TYR A 91 -4.17 1.56 9.83
C TYR A 91 -5.68 1.49 10.04
N GLY A 92 -6.23 2.24 11.02
CA GLY A 92 -7.67 2.32 11.23
C GLY A 92 -8.41 3.00 10.07
N GLU A 93 -7.86 4.09 9.52
CA GLU A 93 -8.44 4.72 8.32
C GLU A 93 -8.37 3.79 7.11
N PHE A 94 -7.27 3.04 6.94
CA PHE A 94 -7.15 2.05 5.87
C PHE A 94 -8.15 0.90 6.03
N ASP A 95 -8.32 0.36 7.24
CA ASP A 95 -9.34 -0.66 7.56
C ASP A 95 -10.74 -0.18 7.21
N LYS A 96 -11.09 1.04 7.65
CA LYS A 96 -12.38 1.62 7.37
C LYS A 96 -12.63 1.77 5.86
N ARG A 97 -11.68 2.38 5.14
CA ARG A 97 -11.79 2.60 3.69
C ARG A 97 -11.96 1.28 2.92
N MET A 98 -11.21 0.24 3.29
CA MET A 98 -11.36 -1.06 2.65
C MET A 98 -12.66 -1.76 3.00
N LYS A 99 -13.13 -1.69 4.25
CA LYS A 99 -14.43 -2.26 4.65
C LYS A 99 -15.63 -1.55 4.00
N GLU A 100 -15.48 -0.31 3.52
CA GLU A 100 -16.49 0.37 2.70
C GLU A 100 -16.56 -0.15 1.25
N SER A 101 -15.45 -0.72 0.74
CA SER A 101 -15.33 -1.26 -0.62
C SER A 101 -15.55 -2.77 -0.71
N LEU A 102 -15.14 -3.50 0.33
CA LEU A 102 -15.19 -4.95 0.39
C LEU A 102 -16.57 -5.45 0.81
N SER A 103 -16.86 -6.69 0.43
CA SER A 103 -18.03 -7.45 0.88
C SER A 103 -17.67 -8.32 2.09
N GLU A 104 -18.68 -8.65 2.89
CA GLU A 104 -18.51 -9.40 4.15
C GLU A 104 -17.70 -10.71 4.02
N PRO A 105 -17.86 -11.54 2.96
CA PRO A 105 -17.03 -12.74 2.77
C PRO A 105 -15.53 -12.45 2.64
N GLN A 106 -15.15 -11.24 2.24
CA GLN A 106 -13.75 -10.83 2.02
C GLN A 106 -13.08 -10.34 3.32
N TYR A 107 -13.86 -10.04 4.36
CA TYR A 107 -13.35 -9.40 5.58
C TYR A 107 -12.31 -10.22 6.33
N GLN A 108 -12.47 -11.54 6.42
CA GLN A 108 -11.49 -12.37 7.12
C GLN A 108 -10.12 -12.34 6.44
N SER A 109 -10.08 -12.47 5.11
CA SER A 109 -8.85 -12.37 4.34
C SER A 109 -8.23 -10.98 4.43
N TRP A 110 -9.07 -9.94 4.43
CA TRP A 110 -8.65 -8.56 4.65
C TRP A 110 -8.00 -8.34 6.02
N GLU A 111 -8.62 -8.84 7.09
CA GLU A 111 -8.11 -8.68 8.46
C GLU A 111 -6.75 -9.38 8.63
N ASN A 112 -6.62 -10.59 8.06
CA ASN A 112 -5.35 -11.31 8.04
C ASN A 112 -4.27 -10.54 7.24
N TYR A 113 -4.64 -9.98 6.08
CA TYR A 113 -3.73 -9.12 5.31
C TYR A 113 -3.28 -7.90 6.12
N LEU A 114 -4.22 -7.20 6.77
CA LEU A 114 -3.93 -5.98 7.53
C LEU A 114 -3.06 -6.27 8.76
N GLU A 115 -3.30 -7.38 9.45
CA GLU A 115 -2.45 -7.83 10.55
C GLU A 115 -1.04 -8.19 10.08
N GLY A 116 -0.93 -8.96 9.00
CA GLY A 116 0.35 -9.29 8.38
C GLY A 116 1.13 -8.04 7.97
N LEU A 117 0.46 -7.05 7.35
CA LEU A 117 1.07 -5.79 6.96
C LEU A 117 1.65 -5.04 8.17
N LYS A 118 0.91 -4.97 9.29
CA LYS A 118 1.38 -4.35 10.53
C LYS A 118 2.64 -5.02 11.06
N LEU A 119 2.69 -6.36 11.03
CA LEU A 119 3.86 -7.13 11.47
C LEU A 119 5.08 -6.84 10.60
N VAL A 120 4.93 -6.91 9.27
CA VAL A 120 6.03 -6.66 8.32
C VAL A 120 6.58 -5.24 8.46
N MET A 121 5.71 -4.25 8.64
CA MET A 121 6.12 -2.86 8.86
C MET A 121 6.85 -2.68 10.19
N ALA A 122 6.40 -3.36 11.25
CA ALA A 122 7.05 -3.33 12.56
C ALA A 122 8.44 -3.99 12.54
N GLU A 123 8.58 -5.13 11.85
CA GLU A 123 9.88 -5.80 11.65
C GLU A 123 10.84 -4.93 10.84
N SER A 124 10.37 -4.33 9.74
CA SER A 124 11.17 -3.45 8.88
C SER A 124 11.67 -2.20 9.61
N ALA A 125 11.00 -1.80 10.68
CA ALA A 125 11.43 -0.71 11.55
C ALA A 125 12.47 -1.13 12.61
N ARG A 126 12.55 -2.44 12.93
CA ARG A 126 13.51 -3.00 13.91
C ARG A 126 14.78 -3.53 13.25
N GLY A 127 14.70 -4.01 12.01
CA GLY A 127 15.82 -4.58 11.25
C GLY A 127 16.71 -3.57 10.54
N ARG A 128 16.64 -2.29 10.90
CA ARG A 128 17.50 -1.20 10.40
C ARG A 128 18.29 -0.57 11.53
#